data_AF-A0A1U7GLE9-F1
#
_entry.id   AF-A0A1U7GLE9-F1
#
_cell.length_a   1.000
_cell.length_b   1.000
_cell.length_c   1.000
_cell.angle_alpha   90.00
_cell.angle_beta   90.00
_cell.angle_gamma   90.00
#
_symmetry.space_group_name_H-M   'P 1'
#
loop_
_entity.id
_entity.type
_entity.pdbx_description
1 polymer ?
#
loop_
_entity_poly.entity_id
_entity_poly.type
_entity_poly.pdbx_seq_one_letter_code
_entity_poly.pdbx_strand_id
1 'polypeptide(L)'
;MMAKPTKLVRDDAYEEMGAAYQCILLDRLDGVLKEHGVDDPTAREEIGRGFLAAMGNFHDQGWFKAEADGARLYPLLGFSTEFLNTDTAPDAIGDVYVPSESFSFHEYAFGCADAYFSGDPAGRIETGGFAMDDDDEED
;
A
#
# COMPACT_ATOMS: atom_id res chain seq x y z
N MET A 1 -21.30 -23.71 -7.88
CA MET A 1 -20.79 -22.61 -8.73
C MET A 1 -19.38 -22.98 -9.15
N MET A 2 -19.00 -22.77 -10.41
CA MET A 2 -17.60 -22.93 -10.84
C MET A 2 -16.84 -21.70 -10.33
N ALA A 3 -15.72 -21.90 -9.62
CA ALA A 3 -14.84 -20.81 -9.20
C ALA A 3 -14.37 -20.05 -10.44
N LYS A 4 -14.52 -18.72 -10.45
CA LYS A 4 -14.06 -17.87 -11.56
C LYS A 4 -12.58 -17.59 -11.31
N PRO A 5 -11.66 -17.97 -12.21
CA PRO A 5 -10.24 -17.80 -11.99
C PRO A 5 -9.90 -16.34 -11.73
N THR A 6 -8.98 -16.12 -10.79
CA THR A 6 -8.44 -14.79 -10.48
C THR A 6 -7.80 -14.16 -11.69
N LYS A 7 -8.12 -12.89 -11.92
CA LYS A 7 -7.68 -12.14 -13.10
C LYS A 7 -6.88 -10.93 -12.66
N LEU A 8 -5.67 -10.79 -13.19
CA LEU A 8 -4.92 -9.56 -13.08
C LEU A 8 -5.50 -8.52 -14.05
N VAL A 9 -5.87 -7.36 -13.53
CA VAL A 9 -6.45 -6.24 -14.27
C VAL A 9 -5.41 -5.12 -14.32
N ARG A 10 -4.96 -4.79 -15.54
CA ARG A 10 -4.07 -3.65 -15.82
C ARG A 10 -4.93 -2.55 -16.41
N ASP A 11 -5.35 -1.62 -15.57
CA ASP A 11 -6.30 -0.56 -15.90
C ASP A 11 -5.83 0.76 -15.27
N ASP A 12 -6.14 1.89 -15.90
CA ASP A 12 -5.71 3.21 -15.42
C ASP A 12 -6.38 3.58 -14.09
N ALA A 13 -7.48 2.93 -13.70
CA ALA A 13 -8.04 3.05 -12.34
C ALA A 13 -7.04 2.64 -11.25
N TYR A 14 -5.99 1.86 -11.60
CA TYR A 14 -4.91 1.54 -10.69
C TYR A 14 -4.14 2.79 -10.23
N GLU A 15 -4.04 3.84 -11.06
CA GLU A 15 -3.26 5.04 -10.73
C GLU A 15 -3.80 5.71 -9.46
N GLU A 16 -5.12 5.83 -9.35
CA GLU A 16 -5.79 6.36 -8.16
C GLU A 16 -5.59 5.46 -6.93
N MET A 17 -5.67 4.13 -7.10
CA MET A 17 -5.46 3.17 -6.02
C MET A 17 -4.01 3.21 -5.49
N GLY A 18 -3.04 3.26 -6.41
CA GLY A 18 -1.62 3.34 -6.10
C GLY A 18 -1.27 4.64 -5.37
N ALA A 19 -1.79 5.79 -5.83
CA ALA A 19 -1.59 7.07 -5.17
C ALA A 19 -2.26 7.12 -3.78
N ALA A 20 -3.48 6.61 -3.65
CA ALA A 20 -4.16 6.51 -2.36
C ALA A 20 -3.37 5.64 -1.37
N TYR A 21 -2.84 4.50 -1.82
CA TYR A 21 -2.01 3.63 -0.99
C TYR A 21 -0.73 4.31 -0.50
N GLN A 22 -0.10 5.16 -1.33
CA GLN A 22 1.06 5.95 -0.90
C GLN A 22 0.72 6.93 0.23
N CYS A 23 -0.45 7.56 0.18
CA CYS A 23 -0.92 8.42 1.26
C CYS A 23 -1.21 7.62 2.54
N ILE A 24 -1.75 6.40 2.43
CA ILE A 24 -1.94 5.50 3.59
C ILE A 24 -0.59 5.14 4.22
N LEU A 25 0.42 4.80 3.41
CA LEU A 25 1.77 4.49 3.91
C LEU A 25 2.36 5.66 4.71
N LEU A 26 2.18 6.90 4.23
CA LEU A 26 2.61 8.10 4.95
C LEU A 26 1.86 8.31 6.25
N ASP A 27 0.53 8.15 6.25
CA ASP A 27 -0.28 8.28 7.45
C ASP A 27 0.17 7.31 8.55
N ARG A 28 0.39 6.03 8.18
CA ARG A 28 0.90 5.03 9.12
C ARG A 28 2.31 5.34 9.60
N LEU A 29 3.20 5.76 8.73
CA LEU A 29 4.56 6.15 9.10
C LEU A 29 4.57 7.37 10.04
N ASP A 30 3.85 8.43 9.69
CA ASP A 30 3.74 9.65 10.48
C ASP A 30 3.13 9.38 11.87
N GLY A 31 2.14 8.49 11.95
CA GLY A 31 1.59 7.99 13.22
C GLY A 31 2.66 7.34 14.10
N VAL A 32 3.40 6.35 13.56
CA VAL A 32 4.49 5.67 14.29
C VAL A 32 5.59 6.67 14.70
N LEU A 33 5.97 7.59 13.83
CA LEU A 33 6.98 8.61 14.13
C LEU A 33 6.55 9.48 15.33
N LYS A 34 5.29 9.88 15.40
CA LYS A 34 4.73 10.62 16.55
C LYS A 34 4.74 9.78 17.82
N GLU A 35 4.31 8.52 17.74
CA GLU A 35 4.32 7.59 18.89
C GLU A 35 5.72 7.39 19.47
N HIS A 36 6.75 7.48 18.62
CA HIS A 36 8.16 7.38 19.02
C HIS A 36 8.86 8.73 19.28
N GLY A 37 8.09 9.82 19.41
CA GLY A 37 8.60 11.12 19.87
C GLY A 37 9.27 11.99 18.80
N VAL A 38 9.04 11.72 17.52
CA VAL A 38 9.48 12.60 16.43
C VAL A 38 8.43 13.71 16.26
N ASP A 39 8.44 14.69 17.15
CA ASP A 39 7.41 15.74 17.23
C ASP A 39 7.59 16.89 16.23
N ASP A 40 8.78 17.06 15.65
CA ASP A 40 9.04 18.10 14.66
C ASP A 40 8.34 17.80 13.32
N PRO A 41 7.36 18.63 12.88
CA PRO A 41 6.66 18.41 11.63
C PRO A 41 7.57 18.48 10.40
N THR A 42 8.61 19.32 10.40
CA THR A 42 9.55 19.39 9.28
C THR A 42 10.35 18.10 9.16
N ALA A 43 10.86 17.57 10.28
CA ALA A 43 11.55 16.27 10.29
C ALA A 43 10.64 15.12 9.80
N ARG A 44 9.37 15.06 10.25
CA ARG A 44 8.44 14.02 9.80
C ARG A 44 8.13 14.12 8.31
N GLU A 45 7.98 15.33 7.79
CA GLU A 45 7.80 15.55 6.36
C GLU A 45 9.01 15.08 5.54
N GLU A 46 10.22 15.43 5.97
CA GLU A 46 11.46 15.00 5.30
C GLU A 46 11.61 13.47 5.32
N ILE A 47 11.37 12.84 6.47
CA ILE A 47 11.39 11.38 6.62
C ILE A 47 10.31 10.74 5.74
N GLY A 48 9.09 11.26 5.73
CA GLY A 48 7.99 10.73 4.93
C GLY A 48 8.26 10.79 3.43
N ARG A 49 8.73 11.95 2.93
CA ARG A 49 9.16 12.13 1.53
C ARG A 49 10.29 11.16 1.17
N GLY A 50 11.31 11.06 2.02
CA GLY A 50 12.44 10.15 1.82
C GLY A 50 12.02 8.68 1.79
N PHE A 51 11.12 8.29 2.69
CA PHE A 51 10.56 6.94 2.74
C PHE A 51 9.78 6.59 1.48
N LEU A 52 8.82 7.43 1.05
CA LEU A 52 8.05 7.15 -0.16
C LEU A 52 8.93 7.14 -1.41
N ALA A 53 9.89 8.05 -1.53
CA ALA A 53 10.83 8.04 -2.65
C ALA A 53 11.66 6.75 -2.70
N ALA A 54 12.12 6.26 -1.53
CA ALA A 54 12.83 4.98 -1.45
C ALA A 54 11.94 3.80 -1.84
N MET A 55 10.70 3.77 -1.33
CA MET A 55 9.73 2.72 -1.66
C MET A 55 9.31 2.74 -3.12
N GLY A 56 9.11 3.91 -3.72
CA GLY A 56 8.78 4.02 -5.14
C GLY A 56 9.89 3.51 -6.05
N ASN A 57 11.14 3.90 -5.78
CA ASN A 57 12.28 3.36 -6.52
C ASN A 57 12.40 1.83 -6.36
N PHE A 58 12.16 1.31 -5.16
CA PHE A 58 12.20 -0.13 -4.92
C PHE A 58 11.05 -0.88 -5.63
N HIS A 59 9.84 -0.33 -5.67
CA HIS A 59 8.72 -0.94 -6.38
C HIS A 59 8.93 -0.95 -7.90
N ASP A 60 9.49 0.11 -8.47
CA ASP A 60 9.63 0.22 -9.93
C ASP A 60 10.85 -0.52 -10.48
N GLN A 61 11.93 -0.60 -9.70
CA GLN A 61 13.23 -1.07 -10.20
C GLN A 61 13.93 -2.06 -9.28
N GLY A 62 13.41 -2.26 -8.07
CA GLY A 62 14.00 -3.12 -7.06
C GLY A 62 13.71 -4.60 -7.27
N TRP A 63 14.50 -5.40 -6.57
CA TRP A 63 14.26 -6.83 -6.39
C TRP A 63 14.79 -7.25 -5.04
N PHE A 64 14.27 -8.35 -4.51
CA PHE A 64 14.78 -8.98 -3.31
C PHE A 64 14.91 -10.49 -3.52
N LYS A 65 15.56 -11.16 -2.57
CA LYS A 65 15.51 -12.61 -2.44
C LYS A 65 15.02 -12.94 -1.04
N ALA A 66 14.04 -13.82 -0.92
CA ALA A 66 13.57 -14.27 0.39
C ALA A 66 14.62 -15.12 1.13
N GLU A 67 15.46 -15.83 0.37
CA GLU A 67 16.57 -16.64 0.86
C GLU A 67 17.86 -16.21 0.17
N ALA A 68 19.02 -16.36 0.83
CA ALA A 68 20.30 -15.85 0.32
C ALA A 68 20.65 -16.38 -1.09
N ASP A 69 20.36 -17.65 -1.33
CA ASP A 69 20.53 -18.36 -2.60
C ASP A 69 19.25 -18.44 -3.45
N GLY A 70 18.15 -17.86 -2.97
CA GLY A 70 16.86 -17.86 -3.64
C GLY A 70 16.82 -17.09 -4.96
N ALA A 71 15.69 -17.23 -5.67
CA ALA A 71 15.40 -16.49 -6.89
C ALA A 71 15.16 -15.00 -6.62
N ARG A 72 15.43 -14.15 -7.63
CA ARG A 72 15.04 -12.74 -7.58
C ARG A 72 13.53 -12.63 -7.65
N LEU A 73 12.97 -11.86 -6.74
CA LEU A 73 11.56 -11.51 -6.66
C LEU A 73 11.42 -10.02 -6.97
N TYR A 74 10.49 -9.70 -7.85
CA TYR A 74 10.16 -8.34 -8.24
C TYR A 74 8.82 -8.02 -7.60
N PRO A 75 8.76 -7.04 -6.68
CA PRO A 75 7.55 -6.74 -5.95
C PRO A 75 6.46 -6.25 -6.92
N LEU A 76 5.26 -6.83 -6.79
CA LEU A 76 4.07 -6.36 -7.50
C LEU A 76 3.04 -6.00 -6.44
N LEU A 77 2.71 -4.71 -6.36
CA LEU A 77 1.60 -4.24 -5.52
C LEU A 77 0.30 -4.48 -6.28
N GLY A 78 -0.68 -5.11 -5.64
CA GLY A 78 -1.98 -5.36 -6.24
C GLY A 78 -3.09 -5.15 -5.23
N PHE A 79 -4.26 -4.74 -5.72
CA PHE A 79 -5.44 -4.44 -4.92
C PHE A 79 -6.62 -5.31 -5.36
N SER A 80 -7.25 -6.01 -4.42
CA SER A 80 -8.50 -6.73 -4.66
C SER A 80 -9.70 -5.88 -4.22
N THR A 81 -10.84 -6.07 -4.87
CA THR A 81 -12.12 -5.48 -4.42
C THR A 81 -12.80 -6.32 -3.34
N GLU A 82 -12.33 -7.55 -3.15
CA GLU A 82 -12.81 -8.47 -2.14
C GLU A 82 -11.79 -8.56 -0.99
N PHE A 83 -12.30 -8.67 0.24
CA PHE A 83 -11.46 -8.92 1.40
C PHE A 83 -10.89 -10.34 1.33
N LEU A 84 -9.59 -10.46 1.56
CA LEU A 84 -8.88 -11.72 1.62
C LEU A 84 -8.53 -12.01 3.08
N ASN A 85 -9.11 -13.06 3.65
CA ASN A 85 -8.55 -13.68 4.84
C ASN A 85 -7.61 -14.82 4.43
N THR A 86 -6.89 -15.39 5.40
CA THR A 86 -5.95 -16.50 5.17
C THR A 86 -6.59 -17.75 4.58
N ASP A 87 -7.91 -17.88 4.65
CA ASP A 87 -8.67 -19.04 4.20
C ASP A 87 -9.32 -18.84 2.81
N THR A 88 -9.25 -17.63 2.24
CA THR A 88 -9.76 -17.37 0.89
C THR A 88 -8.87 -18.06 -0.13
N ALA A 89 -9.44 -19.02 -0.87
CA ALA A 89 -8.72 -19.70 -1.95
C ALA A 89 -8.24 -18.69 -3.02
N PRO A 90 -7.02 -18.82 -3.58
CA PRO A 90 -6.50 -17.86 -4.54
C PRO A 90 -7.34 -17.67 -5.81
N ASP A 91 -8.14 -18.66 -6.20
CA ASP A 91 -9.07 -18.60 -7.33
C ASP A 91 -10.44 -17.99 -6.96
N ALA A 92 -10.66 -17.66 -5.69
CA ALA A 92 -11.84 -16.95 -5.20
C ALA A 92 -11.62 -15.44 -5.04
N ILE A 93 -10.39 -14.95 -5.27
CA ILE A 93 -10.00 -13.52 -5.10
C ILE A 93 -10.73 -12.62 -6.11
N GLY A 94 -11.05 -13.15 -7.30
CA GLY A 94 -11.69 -12.37 -8.36
C GLY A 94 -10.69 -11.49 -9.12
N ASP A 95 -11.02 -10.22 -9.31
CA ASP A 95 -10.19 -9.30 -10.07
C ASP A 95 -9.17 -8.62 -9.13
N VAL A 96 -7.88 -8.64 -9.51
CA VAL A 96 -6.79 -7.97 -8.79
C VAL A 96 -6.21 -6.90 -9.69
N TYR A 97 -6.36 -5.64 -9.29
CA TYR A 97 -5.80 -4.49 -9.98
C TYR A 97 -4.30 -4.43 -9.73
N VAL A 98 -3.52 -4.39 -10.81
CA VAL A 98 -2.05 -4.31 -10.77
C VAL A 98 -1.60 -3.15 -11.65
N PRO A 99 -0.37 -2.63 -11.49
CA PRO A 99 0.12 -1.47 -12.25
C PRO A 99 -0.18 -1.57 -13.75
N SER A 100 -0.79 -0.51 -14.27
CA SER A 100 -0.91 -0.26 -15.70
C SER A 100 0.48 -0.11 -16.31
N GLU A 101 0.57 -0.08 -17.64
CA GLU A 101 1.85 0.12 -18.33
C GLU A 101 2.37 1.56 -18.22
N SER A 102 1.49 2.51 -17.89
CA SER A 102 1.82 3.93 -17.68
C SER A 102 2.21 4.25 -16.24
N PHE A 103 1.86 3.40 -15.27
CA PHE A 103 2.07 3.71 -13.86
C PHE A 103 3.51 3.44 -13.42
N SER A 104 4.12 4.44 -12.81
CA SER A 104 5.37 4.32 -12.05
C SER A 104 5.16 4.82 -10.63
N PHE A 105 5.45 3.98 -9.63
CA PHE A 105 5.20 4.33 -8.22
C PHE A 105 5.98 5.58 -7.78
N HIS A 106 7.23 5.71 -8.23
CA HIS A 106 8.10 6.84 -7.89
C HIS A 106 7.60 8.19 -8.41
N GLU A 107 6.85 8.22 -9.52
CA GLU A 107 6.34 9.48 -10.11
C GLU A 107 5.29 10.14 -9.21
N TYR A 108 4.55 9.32 -8.45
CA TYR A 108 3.51 9.79 -7.52
C TYR A 108 4.04 10.10 -6.12
N ALA A 109 5.25 9.65 -5.75
CA ALA A 109 5.77 9.72 -4.40
C ALA A 109 5.84 11.15 -3.81
N PHE A 110 6.39 12.09 -4.57
CA PHE A 110 6.48 13.48 -4.11
C PHE A 110 5.12 14.15 -4.04
N GLY A 111 4.25 13.92 -5.04
CA GLY A 111 2.90 14.49 -5.07
C GLY A 111 2.05 14.01 -3.90
N CYS A 112 2.11 12.72 -3.58
CA CYS A 112 1.39 12.14 -2.43
C CYS A 112 1.91 12.69 -1.10
N ALA A 113 3.22 12.83 -0.94
CA ALA A 113 3.82 13.43 0.24
C ALA A 113 3.41 14.89 0.43
N ASP A 114 3.48 15.69 -0.64
CA ASP A 114 3.06 17.09 -0.61
C ASP A 114 1.58 17.22 -0.23
N ALA A 115 0.70 16.40 -0.83
CA ALA A 115 -0.72 16.39 -0.52
C ALA A 115 -0.99 16.04 0.95
N TYR A 116 -0.35 14.98 1.47
CA TYR A 116 -0.52 14.55 2.86
C TYR A 116 -0.08 15.61 3.88
N PHE A 117 1.15 16.13 3.75
CA PHE A 117 1.72 17.07 4.74
C PHE A 117 1.15 18.49 4.64
N SER A 118 0.71 18.93 3.46
CA SER A 118 0.01 20.21 3.30
C SER A 118 -1.42 20.20 3.84
N GLY A 119 -1.98 19.00 4.11
CA GLY A 119 -3.36 18.85 4.52
C GLY A 119 -4.38 18.94 3.38
N ASP A 120 -3.93 18.72 2.14
CA ASP A 120 -4.83 18.60 0.99
C ASP A 120 -5.80 17.42 1.20
N PRO A 121 -7.12 17.59 0.95
CA PRO A 121 -8.08 16.50 0.99
C PRO A 121 -7.69 15.27 0.16
N ALA A 122 -6.97 15.44 -0.96
CA ALA A 122 -6.48 14.34 -1.78
C ALA A 122 -5.45 13.45 -1.05
N GLY A 123 -4.75 14.00 -0.05
CA GLY A 123 -3.85 13.25 0.82
C GLY A 123 -4.54 12.56 2.00
N ARG A 124 -5.87 12.67 2.13
CA ARG A 124 -6.66 12.12 3.24
C ARG A 124 -7.51 10.96 2.77
N ILE A 125 -6.94 9.76 2.88
CA ILE A 125 -7.59 8.53 2.42
C ILE A 125 -8.36 7.89 3.57
N GLU A 126 -9.62 7.55 3.32
CA GLU A 126 -10.45 6.79 4.25
C GLU A 126 -9.90 5.36 4.39
N THR A 127 -9.77 4.88 5.62
CA THR A 127 -9.40 3.48 5.92
C THR A 127 -10.38 2.90 6.93
N GLY A 128 -10.59 1.59 6.87
CA GLY A 128 -11.46 0.85 7.80
C GLY A 128 -10.84 -0.49 8.17
N GLY A 129 -11.49 -1.19 9.12
CA GLY A 129 -11.12 -2.53 9.53
C GLY A 129 -12.34 -3.29 10.04
N PHE A 130 -12.29 -4.62 9.99
CA PHE A 130 -13.26 -5.45 10.70
C PHE A 130 -12.90 -5.41 12.18
N ALA A 131 -13.89 -5.23 13.06
CA ALA A 131 -13.67 -5.43 14.49
C ALA A 131 -13.16 -6.87 14.67
N MET A 132 -12.07 -7.05 15.41
CA MET A 132 -11.86 -8.35 16.05
C MET A 132 -12.98 -8.41 17.09
N ASP A 133 -13.95 -9.30 16.88
CA ASP A 133 -14.83 -9.67 17.99
C ASP A 133 -13.88 -10.13 19.10
N ASP A 134 -13.87 -9.40 20.22
CA ASP A 134 -13.22 -9.85 21.43
C ASP A 134 -13.80 -11.24 21.69
N ASP A 135 -12.97 -12.29 21.55
CA ASP A 135 -13.31 -13.62 22.02
C ASP A 135 -13.61 -13.45 23.52
N ASP A 136 -14.91 -13.37 23.83
CA ASP A 136 -15.43 -13.33 25.18
C ASP A 136 -14.76 -14.47 25.96
N GLU A 137 -13.92 -14.09 26.92
CA GLU A 137 -13.46 -14.99 27.98
C GLU A 137 -14.72 -15.52 28.70
N GLU A 138 -15.17 -16.71 28.33
CA GLU A 138 -16.11 -17.48 29.12
C GLU A 138 -15.42 -17.88 30.45
N ASP A 139 -15.67 -17.09 31.50
CA ASP A 139 -15.51 -17.47 32.92
C ASP A 139 -16.62 -18.45 33.37
#